data_AF-A0A9D9G5W5-F1
#
_entry.id   AF-A0A9D9G5W5-F1
#
_cell.length_a   1.000
_cell.length_b   1.000
_cell.length_c   1.000
_cell.angle_alpha   90.00
_cell.angle_beta   90.00
_cell.angle_gamma   90.00
#
_symmetry.space_group_name_H-M   'P 1'
#
loop_
_entity.id
_entity.type
_entity.pdbx_description
1 polymer ?
#
loop_
_entity_poly.entity_id
_entity_poly.type
_entity_poly.pdbx_seq_one_letter_code
_entity_poly.pdbx_strand_id
1 'polypeptide(L)'
;DALAKEAKEMYAKYQSEMVYLSAEMKKTKENEILAKEKEVSDLNRKYFGSEGELYKKRESLLAPIQDEVYNAVKTLAEEKGYVLILDRASGVNIVFASPTIDVSEDVLKKMGY
;
A
#
# COMPACT_ATOMS: atom_id res chain seq x y z
N ASP A 1 -16.41 -5.71 -3.86
CA ASP A 1 -16.35 -7.10 -3.34
C ASP A 1 -17.71 -7.73 -3.19
N ALA A 2 -17.87 -8.95 -3.72
CA ALA A 2 -19.08 -9.75 -3.60
C ALA A 2 -19.43 -10.06 -2.13
N LEU A 3 -18.43 -10.36 -1.31
CA LEU A 3 -18.60 -10.66 0.13
C LEU A 3 -19.12 -9.47 0.94
N ALA A 4 -18.65 -8.26 0.66
CA ALA A 4 -19.15 -7.05 1.31
C ALA A 4 -20.58 -6.70 0.88
N LYS A 5 -20.95 -7.03 -0.36
CA LYS A 5 -22.31 -6.90 -0.87
C LYS A 5 -23.25 -7.91 -0.20
N GLU A 6 -22.81 -9.16 -0.07
CA GLU A 6 -23.55 -10.22 0.64
C GLU A 6 -23.81 -9.85 2.11
N ALA A 7 -22.80 -9.37 2.85
CA ALA A 7 -22.99 -8.93 4.24
C ALA A 7 -24.05 -7.82 4.36
N LYS A 8 -24.01 -6.82 3.47
CA LYS A 8 -24.99 -5.73 3.41
C LYS A 8 -26.40 -6.22 3.07
N GLU A 9 -26.52 -7.14 2.12
CA GLU A 9 -27.81 -7.75 1.75
C GLU A 9 -28.40 -8.58 2.90
N MET A 10 -27.57 -9.35 3.60
CA MET A 10 -27.99 -10.10 4.80
C MET A 10 -28.49 -9.16 5.90
N TYR A 11 -27.78 -8.05 6.14
CA TYR A 11 -28.19 -7.06 7.13
C TYR A 11 -29.49 -6.34 6.75
N ALA A 12 -29.64 -5.92 5.48
CA ALA A 12 -30.87 -5.30 4.98
C ALA A 12 -32.07 -6.26 5.08
N LYS A 13 -31.86 -7.54 4.73
CA LYS A 13 -32.88 -8.58 4.88
C LYS A 13 -33.25 -8.79 6.34
N TYR A 14 -32.28 -8.85 7.24
CA TYR A 14 -32.52 -8.96 8.68
C TYR A 14 -33.36 -7.80 9.21
N GLN A 15 -33.05 -6.56 8.85
CA GLN A 15 -33.84 -5.39 9.25
C GLN A 15 -35.31 -5.47 8.79
N SER A 16 -35.54 -5.95 7.56
CA SER A 16 -36.92 -6.10 7.04
C SER A 16 -37.72 -7.22 7.71
N GLU A 17 -37.05 -8.27 8.16
CA GLU A 17 -37.68 -9.48 8.71
C GLU A 17 -37.72 -9.51 10.24
N MET A 18 -36.92 -8.68 10.93
CA MET A 18 -36.69 -8.79 12.38
C MET A 18 -37.96 -8.72 13.23
N VAL A 19 -39.01 -8.03 12.77
CA VAL A 19 -40.29 -7.94 13.49
C VAL A 19 -41.06 -9.28 13.50
N TYR A 20 -40.75 -10.18 12.56
CA TYR A 20 -41.38 -11.49 12.42
C TYR A 20 -40.55 -12.64 13.02
N LEU A 21 -39.35 -12.36 13.55
CA LEU A 21 -38.42 -13.39 14.06
C LEU A 21 -38.53 -13.57 15.58
N SER A 22 -38.38 -14.82 16.03
CA SER A 22 -38.19 -15.15 17.45
C SER A 22 -36.83 -14.67 17.96
N ALA A 23 -36.65 -14.56 19.27
CA ALA A 23 -35.38 -14.15 19.86
C ALA A 23 -34.20 -15.06 19.48
N GLU A 24 -34.45 -16.37 19.36
CA GLU A 24 -33.44 -17.35 18.93
C GLU A 24 -33.06 -17.16 17.46
N MET A 25 -34.04 -16.96 16.57
CA MET A 25 -33.79 -16.69 15.15
C MET A 25 -33.04 -15.38 14.92
N LYS A 26 -33.34 -14.34 15.71
CA LYS A 26 -32.59 -13.07 15.67
C LYS A 26 -31.12 -13.27 16.00
N LYS A 27 -30.85 -13.97 17.11
CA LYS A 27 -29.48 -14.26 17.54
C LYS A 27 -28.70 -15.06 16.49
N THR A 28 -29.33 -16.05 15.85
CA THR A 28 -28.68 -16.80 14.77
C THR A 28 -28.35 -15.91 13.57
N LYS A 29 -29.31 -15.10 13.09
CA LYS A 29 -29.07 -14.19 11.96
C LYS A 29 -28.02 -13.12 12.27
N GLU A 30 -28.02 -12.57 13.48
CA GLU A 30 -27.01 -11.62 13.94
C GLU A 30 -25.61 -12.24 13.94
N ASN A 31 -25.47 -13.48 14.45
CA ASN A 31 -24.19 -14.19 14.42
C ASN A 31 -23.71 -14.48 13.00
N GLU A 32 -24.60 -14.85 12.08
CA GLU A 32 -24.25 -15.07 10.67
C GLU A 32 -23.77 -13.78 10.00
N ILE A 33 -24.45 -12.65 10.23
CA ILE A 33 -24.05 -11.34 9.72
C ILE A 33 -22.68 -10.95 10.29
N LEU A 34 -22.49 -11.07 11.60
CA LEU A 34 -21.21 -10.74 12.26
C LEU A 34 -20.07 -11.62 11.76
N ALA A 35 -20.32 -12.91 11.52
CA ALA A 35 -19.32 -13.80 10.94
C ALA A 35 -18.93 -13.35 9.53
N LYS A 36 -19.90 -12.95 8.71
CA LYS A 36 -19.67 -12.46 7.35
C LYS A 36 -18.93 -11.11 7.34
N GLU A 37 -19.29 -10.19 8.23
CA GLU A 37 -18.59 -8.90 8.37
C GLU A 37 -17.14 -9.10 8.83
N LYS A 38 -16.91 -10.04 9.75
CA LYS A 38 -15.56 -10.42 10.17
C LYS A 38 -14.76 -11.00 9.02
N GLU A 39 -15.33 -11.88 8.21
CA GLU A 39 -14.68 -12.44 7.01
C GLU A 39 -14.26 -11.34 6.03
N VAL A 40 -15.15 -10.36 5.78
CA VAL A 40 -14.84 -9.20 4.93
C VAL A 40 -13.70 -8.36 5.53
N SER A 41 -13.74 -8.09 6.83
CA SER A 41 -12.69 -7.35 7.52
C SER A 41 -11.33 -8.05 7.46
N ASP A 42 -11.31 -9.36 7.72
CA ASP A 42 -10.08 -10.18 7.68
C ASP A 42 -9.51 -10.24 6.26
N LEU A 43 -10.36 -10.37 5.24
CA LEU A 43 -9.95 -10.34 3.84
C LEU A 43 -9.36 -8.98 3.46
N ASN A 44 -10.03 -7.88 3.85
CA ASN A 44 -9.52 -6.54 3.61
C ASN A 44 -8.18 -6.31 4.28
N ARG A 45 -8.01 -6.75 5.54
CA ARG A 45 -6.74 -6.66 6.25
C ARG A 45 -5.64 -7.50 5.56
N LYS A 46 -5.98 -8.71 5.12
CA LYS A 46 -5.04 -9.60 4.42
C LYS A 46 -4.48 -8.98 3.14
N TYR A 47 -5.32 -8.33 2.33
CA TYR A 47 -4.89 -7.78 1.04
C TYR A 47 -4.43 -6.33 1.13
N PHE A 48 -5.13 -5.50 1.89
CA PHE A 48 -4.98 -4.04 1.91
C PHE A 48 -4.55 -3.47 3.26
N GLY A 49 -4.27 -4.31 4.26
CA GLY A 49 -3.65 -3.86 5.50
C GLY A 49 -2.24 -3.32 5.29
N SER A 50 -1.67 -2.71 6.33
CA SER A 50 -0.31 -2.14 6.30
C SER A 50 0.79 -3.15 5.92
N GLU A 51 0.58 -4.43 6.22
CA GLU A 51 1.46 -5.55 5.83
C GLU A 51 0.73 -6.55 4.90
N GLY A 52 -0.33 -6.07 4.24
CA GLY A 52 -1.14 -6.90 3.35
C GLY A 52 -0.40 -7.27 2.07
N GLU A 53 -0.98 -8.20 1.32
CA GLU A 53 -0.41 -8.69 0.06
C GLU A 53 -0.14 -7.59 -0.96
N LEU A 54 -0.98 -6.54 -1.02
CA LEU A 54 -0.74 -5.39 -1.90
C LEU A 54 0.53 -4.63 -1.51
N TYR A 55 0.73 -4.39 -0.20
CA TYR A 55 1.93 -3.72 0.30
C TYR A 55 3.18 -4.54 -0.03
N LYS A 56 3.18 -5.84 0.31
CA LYS A 56 4.29 -6.74 0.01
C LYS A 56 4.60 -6.81 -1.48
N LYS A 57 3.57 -6.83 -2.33
CA LYS A 57 3.77 -6.84 -3.78
C LYS A 57 4.42 -5.54 -4.26
N ARG A 58 3.97 -4.39 -3.76
CA ARG A 58 4.59 -3.09 -4.07
C ARG A 58 6.05 -3.06 -3.60
N GLU A 59 6.32 -3.48 -2.37
CA GLU A 59 7.67 -3.57 -1.82
C GLU A 59 8.57 -4.47 -2.68
N SER A 60 8.10 -5.66 -3.05
CA SER A 60 8.86 -6.60 -3.90
C SER A 60 9.20 -6.06 -5.30
N LEU A 61 8.41 -5.11 -5.80
CA LEU A 61 8.62 -4.48 -7.11
C LEU A 61 9.48 -3.22 -6.99
N LEU A 62 9.33 -2.46 -5.91
CA LEU A 62 10.03 -1.20 -5.70
C LEU A 62 11.43 -1.40 -5.12
N ALA A 63 11.62 -2.35 -4.21
CA ALA A 63 12.91 -2.58 -3.55
C ALA A 63 14.04 -2.84 -4.56
N PRO A 64 13.89 -3.69 -5.60
CA PRO A 64 14.94 -3.88 -6.59
C PRO A 64 15.30 -2.61 -7.36
N ILE A 65 14.31 -1.76 -7.65
CA ILE A 65 14.53 -0.48 -8.36
C ILE A 65 15.26 0.50 -7.43
N GLN A 66 14.88 0.56 -6.15
CA GLN A 66 15.57 1.37 -5.15
C GLN A 66 17.03 0.93 -4.98
N ASP A 67 17.29 -0.37 -4.95
CA ASP A 67 18.64 -0.93 -4.89
C ASP A 67 19.46 -0.59 -6.14
N GLU A 68 18.86 -0.65 -7.33
CA GLU A 68 19.50 -0.28 -8.59
C GLU A 68 19.87 1.21 -8.61
N VAL A 69 18.93 2.09 -8.22
CA VAL A 69 19.17 3.53 -8.09
C VAL A 69 20.28 3.80 -7.07
N TYR A 70 20.23 3.16 -5.89
CA TYR A 70 21.25 3.34 -4.85
C TYR A 70 22.63 2.96 -5.35
N ASN A 71 22.76 1.81 -6.04
CA ASN A 71 24.03 1.37 -6.60
C ASN A 71 24.53 2.32 -7.68
N ALA A 72 23.66 2.79 -8.58
CA ALA A 72 24.02 3.76 -9.61
C ALA A 72 24.52 5.09 -9.01
N VAL A 73 23.81 5.62 -8.01
CA VAL A 73 24.18 6.81 -7.25
C VAL A 73 25.54 6.62 -6.57
N LYS A 74 25.75 5.49 -5.90
CA LYS A 74 27.00 5.18 -5.20
C LYS A 74 28.18 5.11 -6.17
N THR A 75 28.05 4.38 -7.28
CA THR A 75 29.12 4.27 -8.27
C THR A 75 29.43 5.61 -8.91
N LEU A 76 28.41 6.42 -9.24
CA LEU A 76 28.62 7.77 -9.76
C LEU A 76 29.37 8.65 -8.75
N ALA A 77 29.00 8.57 -7.47
CA ALA A 77 29.67 9.32 -6.41
C ALA A 77 31.15 8.97 -6.31
N GLU A 78 31.49 7.68 -6.33
CA GLU A 78 32.88 7.20 -6.28
C GLU A 78 33.68 7.65 -7.51
N GLU A 79 33.11 7.56 -8.72
CA GLU A 79 33.77 7.93 -9.97
C GLU A 79 34.02 9.44 -10.11
N LYS A 80 33.09 10.25 -9.63
CA LYS A 80 33.16 11.72 -9.70
C LYS A 80 33.80 12.35 -8.47
N GLY A 81 34.08 11.55 -7.43
CA GLY A 81 34.58 12.03 -6.16
C GLY A 81 33.56 12.84 -5.36
N TYR A 82 32.27 12.59 -5.54
CA TYR A 82 31.23 13.22 -4.73
C TYR A 82 31.24 12.63 -3.32
N VAL A 83 31.33 13.51 -2.34
CA VAL A 83 31.28 13.12 -0.92
C VAL A 83 29.86 13.04 -0.37
N LEU A 84 28.89 13.62 -1.10
CA LEU A 84 27.49 13.68 -0.71
C LEU A 84 26.61 13.85 -1.95
N ILE A 85 25.51 13.09 -2.02
CA ILE A 85 24.42 13.28 -2.96
C ILE A 85 23.14 13.43 -2.15
N LEU A 86 22.35 14.47 -2.44
CA LEU A 86 21.11 14.77 -1.74
C LEU A 86 19.92 14.60 -2.68
N ASP A 87 18.92 13.84 -2.25
CA ASP A 87 17.64 13.79 -2.95
C ASP A 87 16.83 15.06 -2.66
N ARG A 88 16.67 15.89 -3.68
CA ARG A 88 15.89 17.13 -3.61
C ARG A 88 14.40 16.88 -3.32
N ALA A 89 13.86 15.71 -3.69
CA ALA A 89 12.45 15.36 -3.46
C ALA A 89 12.19 14.82 -2.05
N SER A 90 13.21 14.33 -1.35
CA SER A 90 13.10 13.69 -0.01
C SER A 90 12.69 14.62 1.14
N GLY A 91 12.45 15.91 0.88
CA GLY A 91 12.04 16.87 1.90
C GLY A 91 13.20 17.54 2.65
N VAL A 92 14.44 17.42 2.14
CA VAL A 92 15.52 18.31 2.57
C VAL A 92 15.10 19.74 2.25
N ASN A 93 15.24 20.66 3.22
CA ASN A 93 14.90 22.08 3.08
C ASN A 93 15.89 22.80 2.15
N ILE A 94 15.95 22.39 0.88
CA ILE A 94 16.74 23.02 -0.17
C ILE A 94 15.90 24.17 -0.74
N VAL A 95 16.18 25.39 -0.28
CA VAL A 95 15.51 26.61 -0.78
C VAL A 95 15.89 26.86 -2.25
N PHE A 96 17.16 26.63 -2.59
CA PHE A 96 17.68 26.73 -3.95
C PHE A 96 18.88 25.79 -4.12
N ALA A 97 18.91 25.09 -5.25
CA ALA A 97 20.06 24.37 -5.74
C ALA A 97 20.21 24.71 -7.23
N SER A 98 21.43 25.05 -7.66
CA SER A 98 21.72 25.33 -9.06
C SER A 98 21.43 24.09 -9.91
N PRO A 99 20.77 24.19 -11.08
CA PRO A 99 20.63 23.05 -12.00
C PRO A 99 21.96 22.41 -12.39
N THR A 100 23.07 23.13 -12.29
CA THR A 100 24.42 22.64 -12.61
C THR A 100 24.95 21.56 -11.67
N ILE A 101 24.34 21.38 -10.48
CA ILE A 101 24.72 20.33 -9.53
C ILE A 101 23.79 19.13 -9.59
N ASP A 102 22.79 19.16 -10.49
CA ASP A 102 21.87 18.06 -10.72
C ASP A 102 22.59 16.94 -11.48
N VAL A 103 22.57 15.75 -10.90
CA VAL A 103 23.21 14.53 -11.43
C VAL A 103 22.19 13.45 -11.79
N SER A 104 20.88 13.75 -11.77
CA SER A 104 19.83 12.76 -12.04
C SER A 104 19.99 12.08 -13.40
N GLU A 105 20.35 12.84 -14.43
CA GLU A 105 20.59 12.30 -15.78
C GLU A 105 21.80 11.34 -15.83
N ASP A 106 22.87 11.64 -15.08
CA ASP A 106 24.05 10.78 -15.03
C ASP A 106 23.75 9.47 -14.29
N VAL A 107 22.90 9.52 -13.27
CA VAL A 107 22.39 8.32 -12.58
C VAL A 107 21.54 7.46 -13.53
N LEU A 108 20.64 8.07 -14.30
CA LEU A 108 19.81 7.35 -15.28
C LEU A 108 20.66 6.65 -16.34
N LYS A 109 21.65 7.34 -16.90
CA LYS A 109 22.61 6.75 -17.85
C LYS A 109 23.38 5.58 -17.25
N LYS A 110 23.71 5.66 -15.96
CA LYS A 110 24.40 4.57 -15.24
C LYS A 110 23.53 3.32 -15.11
N MET A 111 22.23 3.52 -14.96
CA MET A 111 21.23 2.45 -14.96
C MET A 111 20.87 1.96 -16.37
N GLY A 112 21.31 2.66 -17.42
CA GLY A 112 21.11 2.29 -18.82
C GLY A 112 19.87 2.88 -19.49
N TYR A 113 19.34 3.98 -18.95
CA TYR A 113 18.25 4.76 -19.56
C TYR A 113 18.75 5.92 -20.41
#